data_AF-A0A2J7TMN9-F1
#
_entry.id   AF-A0A2J7TMN9-F1
#
_cell.length_a   1.000
_cell.length_b   1.000
_cell.length_c   1.000
_cell.angle_alpha   90.00
_cell.angle_beta   90.00
_cell.angle_gamma   90.00
#
_symmetry.space_group_name_H-M   'P 1'
#
loop_
_entity.id
_entity.type
_entity.pdbx_description
1 polymer ?
#
loop_
_entity_poly.entity_id
_entity_poly.type
_entity_poly.pdbx_seq_one_letter_code
_entity_poly.pdbx_strand_id
1 'polypeptide(L)'
;MLDYSDKIKDHFFNPKNAGPLAEANAVGEAGTLSCGDALKLMLKVDPLTEVILDARFQTFGCGSAIASSSALTELIIGKTIVEASGLTTQQIAASLGGLPPEKMHCAVLGHDALQGAIANFRGEAWTASDEPGALICKCSGVSEGSLKHAIRMNRLTSVDQLTAFTKAGAGCFTCYDKLEAVLAQTNAELVAEGLIAREAAFSLQTRAPKPAPATVAATPETPAQPVARPRIQISPLAPSAPAGEPAMTNLRKIKLIEETIEELRPFLRKDGGDCELIDVDGSNVLVKMSGACVLCKLASATISGIQEKLVEKLGVPLRVIPVGKTPFGKAASGH
;
A
#
# COMPACT_ATOMS: atom_id res chain seq x y z
N MET A 1 -21.45 -3.29 6.61
CA MET A 1 -20.93 -4.19 5.54
C MET A 1 -21.01 -3.37 4.26
N LEU A 2 -19.92 -3.23 3.50
CA LEU A 2 -19.94 -2.48 2.24
C LEU A 2 -20.90 -3.16 1.27
N ASP A 3 -21.77 -2.38 0.63
CA ASP A 3 -22.74 -2.92 -0.31
C ASP A 3 -22.09 -3.06 -1.68
N TYR A 4 -21.80 -4.30 -2.07
CA TYR A 4 -21.15 -4.61 -3.34
C TYR A 4 -22.21 -5.00 -4.38
N SER A 5 -22.04 -4.48 -5.60
CA SER A 5 -22.86 -4.89 -6.73
C SER A 5 -22.72 -6.38 -7.02
N ASP A 6 -23.72 -6.98 -7.65
CA ASP A 6 -23.66 -8.40 -8.03
C ASP A 6 -22.57 -8.66 -9.08
N LYS A 7 -22.24 -7.65 -9.91
CA LYS A 7 -21.10 -7.72 -10.81
C LYS A 7 -19.78 -7.83 -10.07
N ILE A 8 -19.56 -7.04 -9.02
CA ILE A 8 -18.34 -7.14 -8.20
C ILE A 8 -18.22 -8.53 -7.59
N LYS A 9 -19.34 -9.05 -7.05
CA LYS A 9 -19.36 -10.41 -6.47
C LYS A 9 -19.00 -11.45 -7.54
N ASP A 10 -19.59 -11.38 -8.73
CA ASP A 10 -19.31 -12.34 -9.80
C ASP A 10 -17.85 -12.28 -10.25
N HIS A 11 -17.29 -11.09 -10.51
CA HIS A 11 -15.88 -10.97 -10.88
C HIS A 11 -14.92 -11.36 -9.76
N PHE A 12 -15.35 -11.30 -8.49
CA PHE A 12 -14.55 -11.78 -7.37
C PHE A 12 -14.58 -13.30 -7.22
N PHE A 13 -15.76 -13.92 -7.29
CA PHE A 13 -15.91 -15.37 -7.13
C PHE A 13 -15.54 -16.16 -8.40
N ASN A 14 -15.78 -15.58 -9.57
CA ASN A 14 -15.55 -16.16 -10.89
C ASN A 14 -14.70 -15.22 -11.78
N PRO A 15 -13.48 -14.85 -11.37
CA PRO A 15 -12.66 -13.89 -12.11
C PRO A 15 -12.36 -14.40 -13.52
N LYS A 16 -12.60 -13.54 -14.51
CA LYS A 16 -12.27 -13.77 -15.92
C LYS A 16 -10.80 -13.48 -16.17
N ASN A 17 -10.15 -14.32 -16.97
CA ASN A 17 -8.77 -14.12 -17.43
C ASN A 17 -7.69 -14.03 -16.33
N ALA A 18 -7.95 -14.59 -15.15
CA ALA A 18 -6.93 -14.72 -14.11
C ALA A 18 -5.85 -15.74 -14.54
N GLY A 19 -4.59 -15.43 -14.25
CA GLY A 19 -3.44 -16.31 -14.48
C GLY A 19 -2.35 -15.70 -15.36
N PRO A 20 -1.25 -16.45 -15.58
CA PRO A 20 -0.16 -16.00 -16.44
C PRO A 20 -0.53 -16.06 -17.92
N LEU A 21 0.11 -15.23 -18.74
CA LEU A 21 0.04 -15.27 -20.21
C LEU A 21 1.46 -15.46 -20.77
N ALA A 22 1.78 -16.68 -21.20
CA ALA A 22 3.14 -17.03 -21.62
C ALA A 22 3.63 -16.27 -22.86
N GLU A 23 2.72 -15.95 -23.78
CA GLU A 23 3.06 -15.28 -25.05
C GLU A 23 2.89 -13.76 -25.02
N ALA A 24 2.72 -13.17 -23.83
CA ALA A 24 2.52 -11.73 -23.68
C ALA A 24 3.70 -10.95 -24.27
N ASN A 25 3.39 -9.94 -25.08
CA ASN A 25 4.36 -9.00 -25.66
C ASN A 25 4.18 -7.57 -25.13
N ALA A 26 3.32 -7.41 -24.12
CA ALA A 26 3.05 -6.15 -23.44
C ALA A 26 2.72 -6.46 -21.98
N VAL A 27 3.54 -5.97 -21.05
CA VAL A 27 3.41 -6.27 -19.62
C VAL A 27 3.49 -4.98 -18.81
N GLY A 28 2.52 -4.78 -17.94
CA GLY A 28 2.46 -3.65 -17.01
C GLY A 28 2.29 -4.13 -15.58
N GLU A 29 3.00 -3.49 -14.67
CA GLU A 29 2.93 -3.78 -13.24
C GLU A 29 2.59 -2.49 -12.48
N ALA A 30 1.73 -2.59 -11.47
CA ALA A 30 1.34 -1.48 -10.62
C ALA A 30 1.18 -1.93 -9.16
N GLY A 31 1.40 -1.00 -8.23
CA GLY A 31 1.35 -1.28 -6.80
C GLY A 31 2.56 -2.05 -6.27
N THR A 32 2.55 -2.37 -4.98
CA THR A 32 3.64 -3.08 -4.30
C THR A 32 3.07 -4.04 -3.26
N LEU A 33 3.77 -5.14 -3.00
CA LEU A 33 3.35 -6.06 -1.93
C LEU A 33 3.31 -5.37 -0.55
N SER A 34 4.16 -4.36 -0.34
CA SER A 34 4.19 -3.55 0.88
C SER A 34 2.95 -2.67 1.09
N CYS A 35 2.32 -2.17 0.02
CA CYS A 35 1.10 -1.36 0.13
C CYS A 35 -0.19 -2.20 0.16
N GLY A 36 -0.04 -3.53 0.12
CA GLY A 36 -1.13 -4.50 0.26
C GLY A 36 -1.95 -4.73 -1.01
N ASP A 37 -1.66 -4.03 -2.11
CA ASP A 37 -2.21 -4.32 -3.44
C ASP A 37 -1.10 -4.24 -4.51
N ALA A 38 -1.01 -5.23 -5.39
CA ALA A 38 -0.10 -5.28 -6.53
C ALA A 38 -0.78 -6.01 -7.69
N LEU A 39 -0.59 -5.51 -8.91
CA LEU A 39 -1.20 -6.05 -10.12
C LEU A 39 -0.15 -6.19 -11.21
N LYS A 40 -0.11 -7.35 -11.85
CA LYS A 40 0.57 -7.61 -13.11
C LYS A 40 -0.46 -7.87 -14.19
N LEU A 41 -0.52 -7.00 -15.19
CA LEU A 41 -1.35 -7.12 -16.37
C LEU A 41 -0.49 -7.52 -17.57
N MET A 42 -0.91 -8.56 -18.29
CA MET A 42 -0.17 -9.12 -19.42
C MET A 42 -1.11 -9.15 -20.63
N LEU A 43 -0.68 -8.57 -21.74
CA LEU A 43 -1.45 -8.51 -22.97
C LEU A 43 -0.71 -9.22 -24.10
N LYS A 44 -1.49 -9.85 -24.98
CA LYS A 44 -1.06 -10.28 -26.31
C LYS A 44 -1.62 -9.29 -27.32
N VAL A 45 -0.75 -8.50 -27.91
CA VAL A 45 -1.10 -7.47 -28.89
C VAL A 45 -0.63 -7.91 -30.26
N ASP A 46 -1.48 -7.77 -31.27
CA ASP A 46 -1.06 -7.95 -32.66
C ASP A 46 -0.15 -6.77 -33.07
N PRO A 47 1.11 -7.02 -33.48
CA PRO A 47 2.05 -5.96 -33.82
C PRO A 47 1.70 -5.18 -35.09
N LEU A 48 0.82 -5.69 -35.95
CA LEU A 48 0.42 -5.03 -37.20
C LEU A 48 -0.84 -4.21 -37.01
N THR A 49 -1.83 -4.76 -36.31
CA THR A 49 -3.14 -4.11 -36.12
C THR A 49 -3.25 -3.35 -34.80
N GLU A 50 -2.30 -3.54 -33.89
CA GLU A 50 -2.31 -3.04 -32.51
C GLU A 50 -3.56 -3.47 -31.72
N VAL A 51 -4.22 -4.54 -32.12
CA VAL A 51 -5.38 -5.09 -31.41
C VAL A 51 -4.94 -6.01 -30.28
N ILE A 52 -5.54 -5.85 -29.10
CA ILE A 52 -5.35 -6.73 -27.94
C ILE A 52 -6.13 -8.03 -28.18
N LEU A 53 -5.41 -9.11 -28.46
CA LEU A 53 -5.98 -10.44 -28.77
C LEU A 53 -6.32 -11.25 -27.52
N ASP A 54 -5.49 -11.15 -26.48
CA ASP A 54 -5.72 -11.76 -25.17
C ASP A 54 -5.16 -10.83 -24.09
N ALA A 55 -5.77 -10.86 -22.91
CA ALA A 55 -5.33 -10.11 -21.74
C ALA A 55 -5.52 -10.99 -20.51
N ARG A 56 -4.51 -11.10 -19.66
CA ARG A 56 -4.57 -11.83 -18.40
C ARG A 56 -3.95 -11.05 -17.28
N PHE A 57 -4.29 -11.41 -16.05
CA PHE A 57 -3.77 -10.72 -14.88
C PHE A 57 -3.36 -11.66 -13.75
N GLN A 58 -2.42 -11.20 -12.95
CA GLN A 58 -2.11 -11.74 -11.63
C GLN A 58 -2.15 -10.58 -10.64
N THR A 59 -2.95 -10.71 -9.58
CA THR A 59 -3.11 -9.66 -8.59
C THR A 59 -2.96 -10.22 -7.19
N PHE A 60 -2.34 -9.45 -6.32
CA PHE A 60 -2.35 -9.63 -4.88
C PHE A 60 -3.08 -8.43 -4.31
N GLY A 61 -4.18 -8.66 -3.59
CA GLY A 61 -4.94 -7.54 -3.06
C GLY A 61 -6.31 -7.91 -2.53
N CYS A 62 -7.11 -6.90 -2.22
CA CYS A 62 -8.48 -7.09 -1.76
C CYS A 62 -9.41 -7.62 -2.88
N GLY A 63 -10.59 -8.12 -2.51
CA GLY A 63 -11.56 -8.64 -3.49
C GLY A 63 -11.98 -7.63 -4.56
N SER A 64 -12.01 -6.33 -4.23
CA SER A 64 -12.24 -5.27 -5.20
C SER A 64 -11.11 -5.13 -6.23
N ALA A 65 -9.86 -5.40 -5.84
CA ALA A 65 -8.73 -5.41 -6.78
C ALA A 65 -8.86 -6.57 -7.78
N ILE A 66 -9.24 -7.77 -7.31
CA ILE A 66 -9.52 -8.93 -8.17
C ILE A 66 -10.65 -8.62 -9.15
N ALA A 67 -11.75 -8.06 -8.65
CA ALA A 67 -12.89 -7.71 -9.48
C ALA A 67 -12.54 -6.64 -10.52
N SER A 68 -11.82 -5.58 -10.14
CA SER A 68 -11.38 -4.53 -11.05
C SER A 68 -10.42 -5.05 -12.12
N SER A 69 -9.45 -5.90 -11.77
CA SER A 69 -8.53 -6.50 -12.75
C SER A 69 -9.25 -7.43 -13.72
N SER A 70 -10.21 -8.23 -13.24
CA SER A 70 -11.01 -9.10 -14.09
C SER A 70 -11.92 -8.33 -15.04
N ALA A 71 -12.58 -7.27 -14.57
CA ALA A 71 -13.41 -6.45 -15.44
C ALA A 71 -12.57 -5.68 -16.47
N LEU A 72 -11.40 -5.19 -16.07
CA LEU A 72 -10.45 -4.53 -16.96
C LEU A 72 -10.05 -5.42 -18.14
N THR A 73 -9.70 -6.70 -17.91
CA THR A 73 -9.30 -7.60 -19.00
C THR A 73 -10.43 -7.79 -20.01
N GLU A 74 -11.69 -7.92 -19.57
CA GLU A 74 -12.83 -8.01 -20.50
C GLU A 74 -13.07 -6.71 -21.28
N LEU A 75 -12.82 -5.55 -20.66
CA LEU A 75 -13.00 -4.25 -21.31
C LEU A 75 -11.99 -3.98 -22.43
N ILE A 76 -10.79 -4.56 -22.37
CA ILE A 76 -9.68 -4.22 -23.29
C ILE A 76 -9.46 -5.27 -24.38
N ILE A 77 -9.87 -6.52 -24.18
CA ILE A 77 -9.77 -7.55 -25.22
C ILE A 77 -10.61 -7.15 -26.44
N GLY A 78 -10.00 -7.23 -27.61
CA GLY A 78 -10.60 -6.82 -28.89
C GLY A 78 -10.47 -5.32 -29.20
N LYS A 79 -9.94 -4.51 -28.28
CA LYS A 79 -9.65 -3.09 -28.54
C LYS A 79 -8.26 -2.89 -29.11
N THR A 80 -8.07 -1.80 -29.83
CA THR A 80 -6.74 -1.30 -30.18
C THR A 80 -6.02 -0.70 -28.97
N ILE A 81 -4.69 -0.63 -29.02
CA ILE A 81 -3.89 0.05 -28.00
C ILE A 81 -4.33 1.50 -27.80
N VAL A 82 -4.69 2.19 -28.88
CA VAL A 82 -5.18 3.59 -28.83
C VAL A 82 -6.49 3.67 -28.05
N GLU A 83 -7.46 2.82 -28.35
CA GLU A 83 -8.74 2.80 -27.63
C GLU A 83 -8.57 2.38 -26.16
N ALA A 84 -7.70 1.43 -25.88
CA ALA A 84 -7.39 1.01 -24.52
C ALA A 84 -6.71 2.14 -23.73
N SER A 85 -5.83 2.93 -24.36
CA SER A 85 -5.13 4.04 -23.70
C SER A 85 -6.06 5.15 -23.21
N GLY A 86 -7.23 5.31 -23.83
CA GLY A 86 -8.26 6.27 -23.42
C GLY A 86 -9.21 5.77 -22.33
N LEU A 87 -9.05 4.53 -21.86
CA LEU A 87 -9.90 3.97 -20.82
C LEU A 87 -9.64 4.67 -19.48
N THR A 88 -10.69 5.14 -18.82
CA THR A 88 -10.58 5.85 -17.53
C THR A 88 -10.89 4.94 -16.35
N THR A 89 -10.41 5.31 -15.16
CA THR A 89 -10.75 4.64 -13.89
C THR A 89 -12.25 4.56 -13.64
N GLN A 90 -12.99 5.58 -14.06
CA GLN A 90 -14.44 5.66 -13.92
C GLN A 90 -15.13 4.66 -14.84
N GLN A 91 -14.61 4.43 -16.06
CA GLN A 91 -15.14 3.39 -16.95
C GLN A 91 -14.90 1.98 -16.40
N ILE A 92 -13.72 1.73 -15.79
CA ILE A 92 -13.44 0.47 -15.09
C ILE A 92 -14.43 0.27 -13.94
N ALA A 93 -14.59 1.27 -13.06
CA ALA A 93 -15.55 1.21 -11.97
C ALA A 93 -17.00 1.03 -12.45
N ALA A 94 -17.40 1.73 -13.52
CA ALA A 94 -18.74 1.64 -14.08
C ALA A 94 -19.04 0.26 -14.68
N SER A 95 -18.05 -0.43 -15.26
CA SER A 95 -18.23 -1.79 -15.78
C SER A 95 -18.67 -2.78 -14.69
N LEU A 96 -18.20 -2.56 -13.47
CA LEU A 96 -18.56 -3.28 -12.25
C LEU A 96 -19.89 -2.83 -11.63
N GLY A 97 -20.64 -1.93 -12.25
CA GLY A 97 -21.85 -1.34 -11.67
C GLY A 97 -21.54 -0.25 -10.63
N GLY A 98 -20.32 0.31 -10.67
CA GLY A 98 -19.80 1.27 -9.70
C GLY A 98 -18.94 0.59 -8.63
N LEU A 99 -17.99 1.34 -8.08
CA LEU A 99 -17.22 0.96 -6.89
C LEU A 99 -17.56 1.94 -5.77
N PRO A 100 -17.69 1.46 -4.51
CA PRO A 100 -17.72 2.35 -3.36
C PRO A 100 -16.51 3.29 -3.37
N PRO A 101 -16.64 4.55 -2.93
CA PRO A 101 -15.55 5.52 -2.94
C PRO A 101 -14.27 4.97 -2.28
N GLU A 102 -14.40 4.26 -1.16
CA GLU A 102 -13.28 3.69 -0.39
C GLU A 102 -12.50 2.58 -1.14
N LYS A 103 -12.99 2.16 -2.31
CA LYS A 103 -12.39 1.11 -3.16
C LYS A 103 -11.99 1.63 -4.54
N MET A 104 -12.13 2.92 -4.82
CA MET A 104 -11.77 3.50 -6.12
C MET A 104 -10.29 3.31 -6.49
N HIS A 105 -9.39 3.19 -5.49
CA HIS A 105 -7.99 2.86 -5.72
C HIS A 105 -7.78 1.54 -6.49
N CYS A 106 -8.73 0.60 -6.45
CA CYS A 106 -8.64 -0.67 -7.20
C CYS A 106 -8.77 -0.44 -8.71
N ALA A 107 -9.59 0.54 -9.12
CA ALA A 107 -9.69 0.94 -10.51
C ALA A 107 -8.42 1.70 -10.95
N VAL A 108 -7.86 2.54 -10.08
CA VAL A 108 -6.58 3.25 -10.32
C VAL A 108 -5.45 2.25 -10.56
N LEU A 109 -5.31 1.25 -9.68
CA LEU A 109 -4.32 0.18 -9.84
C LEU A 109 -4.44 -0.54 -11.19
N GLY A 110 -5.67 -0.86 -11.61
CA GLY A 110 -5.95 -1.46 -12.92
C GLY A 110 -5.53 -0.57 -14.08
N HIS A 111 -5.92 0.70 -14.03
CA HIS A 111 -5.58 1.69 -15.03
C HIS A 111 -4.06 1.88 -15.16
N ASP A 112 -3.34 2.00 -14.05
CA ASP A 112 -1.89 2.22 -14.07
C ASP A 112 -1.13 1.00 -14.64
N ALA A 113 -1.61 -0.22 -14.34
CA ALA A 113 -1.08 -1.43 -14.96
C ALA A 113 -1.36 -1.48 -16.47
N LEU A 114 -2.52 -0.99 -16.93
CA LEU A 114 -2.83 -0.88 -18.34
C LEU A 114 -1.90 0.10 -19.06
N GLN A 115 -1.72 1.30 -18.52
CA GLN A 115 -0.83 2.29 -19.11
C GLN A 115 0.62 1.78 -19.15
N GLY A 116 1.06 1.09 -18.09
CA GLY A 116 2.36 0.42 -18.07
C GLY A 116 2.51 -0.65 -19.15
N ALA A 117 1.49 -1.48 -19.38
CA ALA A 117 1.51 -2.50 -20.43
C ALA A 117 1.55 -1.88 -21.82
N ILE A 118 0.80 -0.80 -22.05
CA ILE A 118 0.77 -0.05 -23.31
C ILE A 118 2.14 0.59 -23.59
N ALA A 119 2.73 1.25 -22.60
CA ALA A 119 4.06 1.84 -22.74
C ALA A 119 5.12 0.77 -23.01
N ASN A 120 5.05 -0.37 -22.30
CA ASN A 120 5.94 -1.51 -22.55
C ASN A 120 5.84 -2.02 -24.00
N PHE A 121 4.63 -2.14 -24.55
CA PHE A 121 4.42 -2.51 -25.95
C PHE A 121 5.07 -1.53 -26.93
N ARG A 122 4.96 -0.22 -26.63
CA ARG A 122 5.54 0.86 -27.45
C ARG A 122 7.06 1.03 -27.26
N GLY A 123 7.67 0.31 -26.32
CA GLY A 123 9.08 0.50 -25.95
C GLY A 123 9.34 1.81 -25.19
N GLU A 124 8.30 2.39 -24.59
CA GLU A 124 8.36 3.61 -23.80
C GLU A 124 8.60 3.28 -22.32
N ALA A 125 9.29 4.18 -21.61
CA ALA A 125 9.39 4.09 -20.16
C ALA A 125 8.09 4.57 -19.52
N TRP A 126 7.46 3.72 -18.73
CA TRP A 126 6.35 4.08 -17.86
C TRP A 126 6.73 3.84 -16.40
N THR A 127 6.62 4.89 -15.62
CA THR A 127 6.62 4.81 -14.16
C THR A 127 5.20 5.11 -13.73
N ALA A 128 4.50 4.11 -13.18
CA ALA A 128 3.16 4.27 -12.62
C ALA A 128 3.19 5.38 -11.57
N SER A 129 2.78 6.59 -11.96
CA SER A 129 2.54 7.77 -11.13
C SER A 129 3.55 8.04 -10.00
N ASP A 130 4.80 7.62 -10.18
CA ASP A 130 5.93 7.99 -9.33
C ASP A 130 6.67 9.15 -10.00
N GLU A 131 5.99 10.29 -10.14
CA GLU A 131 6.74 11.55 -10.15
C GLU A 131 7.59 11.56 -8.88
N PRO A 132 8.93 11.56 -8.97
CA PRO A 132 9.79 11.40 -7.80
C PRO A 132 9.51 12.52 -6.81
N GLY A 133 8.90 12.14 -5.67
CA GLY A 133 8.46 13.07 -4.64
C GLY A 133 8.64 12.47 -3.25
N ALA A 134 8.56 13.32 -2.22
CA ALA A 134 8.72 12.84 -0.84
C ALA A 134 7.65 11.78 -0.51
N LEU A 135 8.02 10.76 0.26
CA LEU A 135 7.06 9.80 0.78
C LEU A 135 6.13 10.50 1.78
N ILE A 136 4.88 10.73 1.38
CA ILE A 136 3.90 11.47 2.17
C ILE A 136 3.20 10.54 3.16
N CYS A 137 2.62 9.44 2.68
CA CYS A 137 2.00 8.43 3.54
C CYS A 137 2.89 7.19 3.63
N LYS A 138 3.66 7.09 4.71
CA LYS A 138 4.54 5.93 4.95
C LYS A 138 3.78 4.61 5.07
N CYS A 139 2.59 4.63 5.68
CA CYS A 139 1.80 3.43 5.92
C CYS A 139 1.28 2.80 4.62
N SER A 140 0.86 3.63 3.66
CA SER A 140 0.28 3.17 2.40
C SER A 140 1.29 3.23 1.23
N GLY A 141 2.53 3.65 1.49
CA GLY A 141 3.57 3.79 0.46
C GLY A 141 3.30 4.92 -0.55
N VAL A 142 2.55 5.96 -0.18
CA VAL A 142 2.08 6.98 -1.12
C VAL A 142 3.04 8.16 -1.18
N SER A 143 3.57 8.43 -2.38
CA SER A 143 4.48 9.54 -2.69
C SER A 143 3.72 10.82 -3.01
N GLU A 144 4.39 11.98 -2.90
CA GLU A 144 3.80 13.27 -3.32
C GLU A 144 3.40 13.27 -4.80
N GLY A 145 4.23 12.70 -5.67
CA GLY A 145 3.93 12.60 -7.10
C GLY A 145 2.65 11.82 -7.39
N SER A 146 2.48 10.67 -6.72
CA SER A 146 1.25 9.86 -6.87
C SER A 146 0.00 10.60 -6.39
N LEU A 147 0.10 11.42 -5.34
CA LEU A 147 -0.99 12.28 -4.89
C LEU A 147 -1.32 13.34 -5.94
N LYS A 148 -0.32 14.08 -6.44
CA LYS A 148 -0.51 15.11 -7.47
C LYS A 148 -1.16 14.52 -8.72
N HIS A 149 -0.66 13.37 -9.16
CA HIS A 149 -1.21 12.65 -10.30
C HIS A 149 -2.69 12.27 -10.08
N ALA A 150 -3.01 11.65 -8.95
CA ALA A 150 -4.38 11.27 -8.61
C ALA A 150 -5.32 12.48 -8.55
N ILE A 151 -4.86 13.60 -7.98
CA ILE A 151 -5.61 14.86 -7.92
C ILE A 151 -5.90 15.40 -9.32
N ARG A 152 -4.91 15.46 -10.21
CA ARG A 152 -5.09 16.00 -11.56
C ARG A 152 -6.00 15.12 -12.42
N MET A 153 -5.74 13.82 -12.43
CA MET A 153 -6.50 12.87 -13.26
C MET A 153 -7.97 12.80 -12.88
N ASN A 154 -8.28 12.96 -11.59
CA ASN A 154 -9.64 12.78 -11.07
C ASN A 154 -10.28 14.07 -10.55
N ARG A 155 -9.59 15.22 -10.68
CA ARG A 155 -10.02 16.54 -10.22
C ARG A 155 -10.47 16.52 -8.75
N LEU A 156 -9.64 15.92 -7.89
CA LEU A 156 -9.99 15.71 -6.47
C LEU A 156 -9.89 17.03 -5.70
N THR A 157 -10.93 17.36 -4.94
CA THR A 157 -11.03 18.64 -4.22
C THR A 157 -11.23 18.50 -2.71
N SER A 158 -11.18 17.29 -2.17
CA SER A 158 -11.19 17.04 -0.73
C SER A 158 -10.19 15.96 -0.31
N VAL A 159 -9.77 16.00 0.96
CA VAL A 159 -8.89 14.97 1.53
C VAL A 159 -9.57 13.60 1.55
N ASP A 160 -10.90 13.56 1.75
CA ASP A 160 -11.66 12.31 1.72
C ASP A 160 -11.65 11.68 0.32
N GLN A 161 -11.84 12.49 -0.73
CA GLN A 161 -11.68 12.06 -2.11
C GLN A 161 -10.25 11.60 -2.38
N LEU A 162 -9.24 12.34 -1.92
CA LEU A 162 -7.84 11.94 -2.06
C LEU A 162 -7.55 10.60 -1.37
N THR A 163 -8.08 10.40 -0.17
CA THR A 163 -7.95 9.16 0.61
C THR A 163 -8.61 7.99 -0.11
N ALA A 164 -9.81 8.19 -0.67
CA ALA A 164 -10.55 7.18 -1.43
C ALA A 164 -9.77 6.66 -2.66
N PHE A 165 -9.06 7.55 -3.36
CA PHE A 165 -8.32 7.19 -4.58
C PHE A 165 -6.90 6.68 -4.30
N THR A 166 -6.26 7.09 -3.20
CA THR A 166 -4.84 6.81 -2.94
C THR A 166 -4.58 5.96 -1.70
N LYS A 167 -5.59 5.73 -0.86
CA LYS A 167 -5.49 5.20 0.51
C LYS A 167 -4.62 6.01 1.47
N ALA A 168 -4.06 7.14 1.04
CA ALA A 168 -3.26 7.97 1.92
C ALA A 168 -4.16 8.54 3.02
N GLY A 169 -3.74 8.43 4.27
CA GLY A 169 -4.51 8.94 5.41
C GLY A 169 -5.54 7.97 5.99
N ALA A 170 -5.90 6.88 5.31
CA ALA A 170 -6.91 5.93 5.82
C ALA A 170 -6.53 5.17 7.12
N GLY A 171 -5.30 5.34 7.62
CA GLY A 171 -4.73 4.59 8.75
C GLY A 171 -4.44 5.44 9.98
N CYS A 172 -3.16 5.79 10.20
CA CYS A 172 -2.69 6.45 11.42
C CYS A 172 -2.83 7.98 11.43
N PHE A 173 -3.32 8.58 10.34
CA PHE A 173 -3.55 10.02 10.17
C PHE A 173 -2.31 10.93 10.26
N THR A 174 -1.09 10.41 10.44
CA THR A 174 0.13 11.23 10.62
C THR A 174 0.55 12.03 9.39
N CYS A 175 0.05 11.66 8.21
CA CYS A 175 0.34 12.35 6.96
C CYS A 175 -0.69 13.44 6.60
N TYR A 176 -1.75 13.65 7.38
CA TYR A 176 -2.88 14.50 6.99
C TYR A 176 -2.49 15.94 6.60
N ASP A 177 -1.69 16.61 7.43
CA ASP A 177 -1.28 18.00 7.13
C ASP A 177 -0.51 18.09 5.81
N LYS A 178 0.25 17.04 5.48
CA LYS A 178 0.95 16.94 4.19
C LYS A 178 0.00 16.65 3.04
N LEU A 179 -1.03 15.83 3.25
CA LEU A 179 -2.09 15.59 2.25
C LEU A 179 -2.84 16.88 1.93
N GLU A 180 -3.22 17.64 2.97
CA GLU A 180 -3.87 18.95 2.81
C GLU A 180 -2.99 19.93 2.05
N ALA A 181 -1.68 19.98 2.35
CA ALA A 181 -0.74 20.85 1.65
C ALA A 181 -0.61 20.50 0.16
N VAL A 182 -0.43 19.20 -0.17
CA VAL A 182 -0.33 18.74 -1.56
C VAL A 182 -1.64 18.99 -2.31
N LEU A 183 -2.78 18.75 -1.66
CA LEU A 183 -4.10 18.98 -2.24
C LEU A 183 -4.35 20.46 -2.52
N ALA A 184 -4.02 21.35 -1.58
CA ALA A 184 -4.17 22.79 -1.74
C ALA A 184 -3.28 23.32 -2.87
N GLN A 185 -2.01 22.90 -2.90
CA GLN A 185 -1.08 23.27 -3.96
C GLN A 185 -1.58 22.83 -5.34
N THR A 186 -1.92 21.55 -5.48
CA THR A 186 -2.34 21.00 -6.78
C THR A 186 -3.65 21.62 -7.26
N ASN A 187 -4.61 21.87 -6.35
CA ASN A 187 -5.85 22.53 -6.73
C ASN A 187 -5.63 23.99 -7.16
N ALA A 188 -4.69 24.71 -6.55
CA ALA A 188 -4.33 26.06 -7.01
C ALA A 188 -3.79 26.05 -8.46
N GLU A 189 -2.98 25.05 -8.82
CA GLU A 189 -2.49 24.83 -10.18
C GLU A 189 -3.65 24.49 -11.15
N LEU A 190 -4.54 23.57 -10.77
CA LEU A 190 -5.72 23.23 -11.58
C LEU A 190 -6.67 24.42 -11.80
N VAL A 191 -6.83 25.30 -10.82
CA VAL A 191 -7.58 26.56 -10.97
C VAL A 191 -6.88 27.49 -11.95
N ALA A 192 -5.57 27.65 -11.85
CA ALA A 192 -4.79 28.48 -12.77
C ALA A 192 -4.87 27.99 -14.23
N GLU A 193 -4.99 26.67 -14.41
CA GLU A 193 -5.19 26.01 -15.71
C GLU A 193 -6.65 26.00 -16.18
N GLY A 194 -7.59 26.48 -15.37
CA GLY A 194 -9.03 26.49 -15.69
C GLY A 194 -9.69 25.11 -15.69
N LEU A 195 -9.08 24.11 -15.06
CA LEU A 195 -9.57 22.72 -15.00
C LEU A 195 -10.61 22.50 -13.90
N ILE A 196 -10.61 23.34 -12.85
CA ILE A 196 -11.61 23.37 -11.77
C ILE A 196 -11.98 24.81 -11.39
N ALA A 197 -13.17 24.99 -10.82
CA ALA A 197 -13.62 26.28 -10.30
C ALA A 197 -12.91 26.65 -8.99
N ARG A 198 -12.63 27.93 -8.77
CA ARG A 198 -11.91 28.42 -7.57
C ARG A 198 -12.66 28.11 -6.27
N GLU A 199 -13.98 28.11 -6.34
CA GLU A 199 -14.88 27.84 -5.20
C GLU A 199 -14.90 26.36 -4.82
N ALA A 200 -14.62 25.48 -5.80
CA ALA A 200 -14.55 24.05 -5.59
C ALA A 200 -13.16 23.60 -5.09
N ALA A 201 -12.13 24.44 -5.23
CA ALA A 201 -10.76 24.10 -4.87
C ALA A 201 -10.54 24.02 -3.35
N PHE A 202 -9.78 23.01 -2.91
CA PHE A 202 -9.36 22.92 -1.51
C PHE A 202 -8.40 24.06 -1.13
N SER A 203 -8.61 24.68 0.04
CA SER A 203 -7.77 25.74 0.59
C SER A 203 -7.54 25.51 2.08
N LEU A 204 -6.31 25.72 2.56
CA LEU A 204 -5.99 25.63 3.99
C LEU A 204 -6.71 26.70 4.85
N GLN A 205 -7.35 27.69 4.23
CA GLN A 205 -8.07 28.76 4.94
C GLN A 205 -9.50 28.36 5.36
N THR A 206 -10.06 27.23 4.89
CA THR A 206 -11.46 26.82 5.15
C THR A 206 -11.62 25.77 6.27
N ARG A 207 -10.67 25.66 7.20
CA ARG A 207 -10.74 24.67 8.27
C ARG A 207 -11.88 25.00 9.26
N ALA A 208 -12.93 24.17 9.27
CA ALA A 208 -13.78 24.04 10.46
C ALA A 208 -12.92 23.51 11.62
N PRO A 209 -12.96 24.13 12.82
CA PRO A 209 -12.01 23.81 13.88
C PRO A 209 -12.16 22.35 14.35
N LYS A 210 -11.05 21.60 14.34
CA LYS A 210 -10.96 20.27 14.95
C LYS A 210 -10.91 20.43 16.48
N PRO A 211 -11.67 19.65 17.28
CA PRO A 211 -11.53 19.69 18.74
C PRO A 211 -10.11 19.29 19.13
N ALA A 212 -9.46 20.16 19.90
CA ALA A 212 -8.04 20.10 20.22
C ALA A 212 -7.71 18.90 21.13
N PRO A 213 -6.66 18.11 20.84
CA PRO A 213 -5.94 17.36 21.85
C PRO A 213 -4.98 18.28 22.61
N ALA A 214 -4.80 18.02 23.91
CA ALA A 214 -3.97 18.80 24.82
C ALA A 214 -2.52 18.93 24.32
N THR A 215 -2.01 20.15 24.43
CA THR A 215 -0.69 20.60 24.01
C THR A 215 0.44 19.89 24.78
N VAL A 216 1.44 19.41 24.05
CA VAL A 216 2.78 19.14 24.59
C VAL A 216 3.77 19.96 23.77
N ALA A 217 4.67 20.65 24.47
CA ALA A 217 5.51 21.73 23.96
C ALA A 217 6.49 21.29 22.86
N ALA A 218 6.68 22.17 21.88
CA ALA A 218 7.66 22.05 20.81
C ALA A 218 9.08 22.30 21.32
N THR A 219 10.03 21.48 20.89
CA THR A 219 11.46 21.78 20.91
C THR A 219 11.92 22.38 19.58
N PRO A 220 12.94 23.26 19.56
CA PRO A 220 13.30 24.02 18.37
C PRO A 220 14.05 23.16 17.32
N GLU A 221 13.68 23.32 16.06
CA GLU A 221 14.38 22.75 14.90
C GLU A 221 15.73 23.46 14.67
N THR A 222 16.76 22.67 14.34
CA THR A 222 18.09 23.17 13.93
C THR A 222 18.15 23.28 12.40
N PRO A 223 18.79 24.30 11.80
CA PRO A 223 18.81 24.47 10.35
C PRO A 223 19.67 23.40 9.66
N ALA A 224 19.09 22.72 8.67
CA ALA A 224 19.82 21.78 7.81
C ALA A 224 20.68 22.54 6.78
N GLN A 225 21.97 22.22 6.74
CA GLN A 225 22.92 22.67 5.71
C GLN A 225 22.84 21.78 4.46
N PRO A 226 23.21 22.31 3.27
CA PRO A 226 23.09 21.57 2.02
C PRO A 226 24.20 20.52 1.89
N VAL A 227 23.83 19.25 1.77
CA VAL A 227 24.76 18.15 1.53
C VAL A 227 24.85 17.89 0.02
N ALA A 228 26.05 18.02 -0.55
CA ALA A 228 26.33 17.71 -1.94
C ALA A 228 26.16 16.20 -2.22
N ARG A 229 25.50 15.86 -3.34
CA ARG A 229 25.23 14.48 -3.76
C ARG A 229 26.52 13.81 -4.28
N PRO A 230 26.87 12.59 -3.83
CA PRO A 230 27.87 11.79 -4.53
C PRO A 230 27.26 11.20 -5.80
N ARG A 231 28.02 11.26 -6.90
CA ARG A 231 27.69 10.66 -8.19
C ARG A 231 27.85 9.14 -8.08
N ILE A 232 26.75 8.41 -8.24
CA ILE A 232 26.79 6.95 -8.39
C ILE A 232 26.83 6.64 -9.89
N GLN A 233 27.93 6.05 -10.35
CA GLN A 233 28.04 5.42 -11.67
C GLN A 233 27.48 4.00 -11.58
N ILE A 234 26.62 3.63 -12.52
CA ILE A 234 26.01 2.31 -12.62
C ILE A 234 26.70 1.57 -13.77
N SER A 235 27.41 0.48 -13.47
CA SER A 235 27.86 -0.51 -14.46
C SER A 235 26.87 -1.69 -14.51
N PRO A 236 26.66 -2.31 -15.68
CA PRO A 236 25.58 -3.28 -15.89
C PRO A 236 25.88 -4.65 -15.26
N LEU A 237 24.82 -5.26 -14.72
CA LEU A 237 24.84 -6.54 -14.00
C LEU A 237 24.89 -7.72 -14.98
N ALA A 238 25.92 -8.56 -14.88
CA ALA A 238 26.01 -9.89 -15.51
C ALA A 238 25.79 -10.99 -14.43
N PRO A 239 25.42 -12.22 -14.84
CA PRO A 239 24.58 -13.13 -14.04
C PRO A 239 25.32 -13.90 -12.93
N SER A 240 24.51 -14.45 -12.02
CA SER A 240 24.85 -14.94 -10.69
C SER A 240 25.46 -16.35 -10.59
N ALA A 241 26.36 -16.48 -9.60
CA ALA A 241 26.55 -17.57 -8.60
C ALA A 241 28.04 -18.00 -8.44
N PRO A 242 28.52 -18.58 -7.30
CA PRO A 242 27.87 -18.83 -6.00
C PRO A 242 28.71 -18.50 -4.70
N ALA A 243 28.00 -18.52 -3.54
CA ALA A 243 28.37 -18.98 -2.17
C ALA A 243 29.36 -18.23 -1.20
N GLY A 244 28.89 -18.08 0.07
CA GLY A 244 29.62 -17.85 1.36
C GLY A 244 29.39 -16.45 1.97
N GLU A 245 28.97 -16.19 3.23
CA GLU A 245 28.93 -16.89 4.55
C GLU A 245 27.91 -16.19 5.52
N PRO A 246 27.64 -16.65 6.77
CA PRO A 246 26.29 -16.99 7.26
C PRO A 246 25.49 -15.84 7.92
N ALA A 247 24.19 -15.79 7.59
CA ALA A 247 23.19 -15.09 8.37
C ALA A 247 22.94 -15.84 9.70
N MET A 248 22.87 -15.09 10.80
CA MET A 248 22.56 -15.53 12.17
C MET A 248 21.60 -16.74 12.22
N THR A 249 22.04 -17.83 12.86
CA THR A 249 21.24 -19.04 13.04
C THR A 249 19.98 -18.75 13.87
N ASN A 250 18.87 -19.40 13.53
CA ASN A 250 17.59 -19.20 14.22
C ASN A 250 17.68 -19.44 15.73
N LEU A 251 18.57 -20.33 16.18
CA LEU A 251 18.82 -20.59 17.60
C LEU A 251 19.44 -19.38 18.34
N ARG A 252 20.29 -18.59 17.68
CA ARG A 252 20.85 -17.35 18.27
C ARG A 252 19.81 -16.24 18.34
N LYS A 253 18.92 -16.14 17.34
CA LYS A 253 17.82 -15.18 17.32
C LYS A 253 16.85 -15.42 18.47
N ILE A 254 16.44 -16.68 18.69
CA ILE A 254 15.51 -17.04 19.76
C ILE A 254 16.07 -16.68 21.13
N LYS A 255 17.33 -17.04 21.42
CA LYS A 255 17.98 -16.70 22.70
C LYS A 255 18.03 -15.19 22.96
N LEU A 256 18.34 -14.40 21.95
CA LEU A 256 18.46 -12.95 22.09
C LEU A 256 17.08 -12.27 22.23
N ILE A 257 16.03 -12.85 21.62
CA ILE A 257 14.64 -12.46 21.84
C ILE A 257 14.23 -12.76 23.29
N GLU A 258 14.53 -13.95 23.81
CA GLU A 258 14.23 -14.34 25.19
C GLU A 258 14.92 -13.42 26.21
N GLU A 259 16.22 -13.15 26.04
CA GLU A 259 16.98 -12.23 26.90
C GLU A 259 16.40 -10.82 26.88
N THR A 260 16.01 -10.32 25.70
CA THR A 260 15.43 -8.98 25.57
C THR A 260 14.05 -8.90 26.22
N ILE A 261 13.24 -9.95 26.12
CA ILE A 261 11.93 -9.99 26.79
C ILE A 261 12.13 -10.01 28.31
N GLU A 262 13.07 -10.81 28.84
CA GLU A 262 13.32 -10.89 30.28
C GLU A 262 13.82 -9.56 30.87
N GLU A 263 14.63 -8.79 30.13
CA GLU A 263 15.01 -7.43 30.52
C GLU A 263 13.82 -6.44 30.57
N LEU A 264 12.78 -6.67 29.76
CA LEU A 264 11.60 -5.82 29.71
C LEU A 264 10.57 -6.16 30.80
N ARG A 265 10.56 -7.40 31.31
CA ARG A 265 9.59 -7.85 32.33
C ARG A 265 9.54 -6.98 33.59
N PRO A 266 10.66 -6.49 34.19
CA PRO A 266 10.59 -5.63 35.37
C PRO A 266 9.84 -4.33 35.12
N PHE A 267 9.98 -3.75 33.92
CA PHE A 267 9.27 -2.54 33.52
C PHE A 267 7.79 -2.84 33.29
N LEU A 268 7.47 -3.93 32.57
CA LEU A 268 6.09 -4.35 32.34
C LEU A 268 5.35 -4.70 33.63
N ARG A 269 6.04 -5.36 34.58
CA ARG A 269 5.51 -5.71 35.91
C ARG A 269 5.27 -4.50 36.79
N LYS A 270 6.11 -3.45 36.66
CA LYS A 270 5.92 -2.17 37.35
C LYS A 270 4.62 -1.48 36.91
N ASP A 271 4.24 -1.67 35.65
CA ASP A 271 2.99 -1.15 35.06
C ASP A 271 1.81 -2.12 35.19
N GLY A 272 1.95 -3.20 35.98
CA GLY A 272 0.89 -4.16 36.29
C GLY A 272 0.62 -5.21 35.20
N GLY A 273 1.52 -5.39 34.23
CA GLY A 273 1.45 -6.42 33.19
C GLY A 273 2.65 -7.37 33.18
N ASP A 274 2.61 -8.40 32.33
CA ASP A 274 3.79 -9.24 32.06
C ASP A 274 3.73 -9.79 30.63
N CYS A 275 4.87 -10.18 30.08
CA CYS A 275 5.02 -10.70 28.72
C CYS A 275 5.90 -11.95 28.72
N GLU A 276 5.43 -13.01 28.06
CA GLU A 276 6.16 -14.27 27.92
C GLU A 276 6.25 -14.66 26.45
N LEU A 277 7.44 -15.11 26.01
CA LEU A 277 7.62 -15.64 24.66
C LEU A 277 6.93 -17.00 24.55
N ILE A 278 6.16 -17.18 23.47
CA ILE A 278 5.49 -18.46 23.16
C ILE A 278 6.19 -19.16 22.01
N ASP A 279 6.46 -18.44 20.92
CA ASP A 279 7.10 -19.01 19.73
C ASP A 279 7.73 -17.93 18.84
N VAL A 280 8.64 -18.35 17.95
CA VAL A 280 9.26 -17.49 16.93
C VAL A 280 9.17 -18.17 15.57
N ASP A 281 8.32 -17.64 14.70
CA ASP A 281 8.16 -18.11 13.31
C ASP A 281 8.74 -17.09 12.33
N GLY A 282 9.97 -17.33 11.88
CA GLY A 282 10.69 -16.46 10.95
C GLY A 282 10.95 -15.07 11.53
N SER A 283 10.15 -14.08 11.11
CA SER A 283 10.18 -12.69 11.59
C SER A 283 9.05 -12.37 12.58
N ASN A 284 8.15 -13.32 12.84
CA ASN A 284 7.03 -13.14 13.76
C ASN A 284 7.37 -13.70 15.14
N VAL A 285 7.25 -12.86 16.17
CA VAL A 285 7.50 -13.22 17.57
C VAL A 285 6.16 -13.27 18.29
N LEU A 286 5.73 -14.47 18.68
CA LEU A 286 4.46 -14.71 19.35
C LEU A 286 4.66 -14.56 20.85
N VAL A 287 3.96 -13.61 21.46
CA VAL A 287 4.08 -13.33 22.89
C VAL A 287 2.73 -13.41 23.58
N LYS A 288 2.72 -13.96 24.80
CA LYS A 288 1.57 -13.99 25.66
C LYS A 288 1.65 -12.84 26.64
N MET A 289 0.70 -11.92 26.53
CA MET A 289 0.54 -10.83 27.47
C MET A 289 -0.31 -11.29 28.67
N SER A 290 0.02 -10.83 29.87
CA SER A 290 -0.77 -11.05 31.09
C SER A 290 -0.89 -9.77 31.93
N GLY A 291 -1.82 -9.73 32.88
CA GLY A 291 -2.09 -8.56 33.73
C GLY A 291 -2.82 -7.41 33.02
N ALA A 292 -2.54 -6.16 33.40
CA ALA A 292 -3.14 -4.94 32.86
C ALA A 292 -2.98 -4.79 31.33
N CYS A 293 -1.99 -5.47 30.75
CA CYS A 293 -1.71 -5.47 29.31
C CYS A 293 -2.70 -6.30 28.47
N VAL A 294 -3.62 -7.06 29.08
CA VAL A 294 -4.60 -7.89 28.34
C VAL A 294 -5.87 -7.11 27.96
N LEU A 295 -6.22 -6.07 28.72
CA LEU A 295 -7.51 -5.36 28.61
C LEU A 295 -7.41 -3.83 28.55
N CYS A 296 -6.20 -3.26 28.56
CA CYS A 296 -6.05 -1.81 28.48
C CYS A 296 -6.10 -1.32 27.01
N LYS A 297 -6.79 -0.21 26.74
CA LYS A 297 -6.80 0.49 25.42
C LYS A 297 -5.40 0.88 24.92
N LEU A 298 -4.38 0.78 25.78
CA LEU A 298 -2.95 1.01 25.51
C LEU A 298 -2.14 -0.28 25.25
N ALA A 299 -2.75 -1.47 25.22
CA ALA A 299 -2.04 -2.73 24.96
C ALA A 299 -1.25 -2.70 23.64
N SER A 300 -1.77 -2.00 22.63
CA SER A 300 -1.08 -1.75 21.36
C SER A 300 0.19 -0.91 21.50
N ALA A 301 0.19 0.09 22.39
CA ALA A 301 1.37 0.93 22.65
C ALA A 301 2.49 0.14 23.35
N THR A 302 2.13 -0.76 24.27
CA THR A 302 3.08 -1.64 24.94
C THR A 302 3.71 -2.65 23.96
N ILE A 303 2.92 -3.22 23.05
CA ILE A 303 3.42 -4.16 22.03
C ILE A 303 4.34 -3.45 21.04
N SER A 304 3.98 -2.24 20.61
CA SER A 304 4.84 -1.43 19.75
C SER A 304 6.17 -1.09 20.41
N GLY A 305 6.17 -0.75 21.72
CA GLY A 305 7.41 -0.50 22.46
C GLY A 305 8.30 -1.74 22.61
N ILE A 306 7.71 -2.92 22.81
CA ILE A 306 8.44 -4.19 22.83
C ILE A 306 9.02 -4.49 21.44
N GLN A 307 8.26 -4.25 20.38
CA GLN A 307 8.69 -4.46 18.99
C GLN A 307 9.85 -3.54 18.61
N GLU A 308 9.77 -2.24 18.91
CA GLU A 308 10.85 -1.28 18.62
C GLU A 308 12.16 -1.68 19.30
N LYS A 309 12.10 -2.06 20.58
CA LYS A 309 13.28 -2.45 21.36
C LYS A 309 13.90 -3.77 20.89
N LEU A 310 13.08 -4.71 20.42
CA LEU A 310 13.54 -5.95 19.81
C LEU A 310 14.20 -5.69 18.44
N VAL A 311 13.60 -4.85 17.59
CA VAL A 311 14.18 -4.47 16.28
C VAL A 311 15.52 -3.76 16.46
N GLU A 312 15.61 -2.84 17.43
CA GLU A 312 16.83 -2.09 17.75
C GLU A 312 17.98 -3.02 18.17
N LYS A 313 17.71 -3.99 19.05
CA LYS A 313 18.73 -4.94 19.52
C LYS A 313 19.11 -6.02 18.51
N LEU A 314 18.15 -6.49 17.72
CA LEU A 314 18.36 -7.62 16.81
C LEU A 314 18.85 -7.17 15.43
N GLY A 315 18.72 -5.89 15.09
CA GLY A 315 19.13 -5.33 13.79
C GLY A 315 18.38 -5.93 12.60
N VAL A 316 17.28 -6.64 12.86
CA VAL A 316 16.43 -7.28 11.86
C VAL A 316 14.97 -6.87 12.07
N PRO A 317 14.21 -6.62 11.00
CA PRO A 317 12.80 -6.30 11.11
C PRO A 317 12.03 -7.53 11.62
N LEU A 318 11.33 -7.34 12.73
CA LEU A 318 10.51 -8.37 13.38
C LEU A 318 9.18 -7.76 13.82
N ARG A 319 8.16 -8.62 13.89
CA ARG A 319 6.79 -8.25 14.25
C ARG A 319 6.37 -9.00 15.49
N VAL A 320 5.92 -8.28 16.52
CA VAL A 320 5.44 -8.89 17.76
C VAL A 320 3.94 -9.09 17.68
N ILE A 321 3.48 -10.32 17.89
CA ILE A 321 2.07 -10.70 17.78
C ILE A 321 1.59 -11.19 19.15
N PRO A 322 0.61 -10.52 19.78
CA PRO A 322 0.02 -10.99 21.03
C PRO A 322 -0.90 -12.19 20.77
N VAL A 323 -0.69 -13.30 21.48
CA VAL A 323 -1.64 -14.42 21.47
C VAL A 323 -2.71 -14.24 22.55
N GLY A 324 -3.93 -13.90 22.14
CA GLY A 324 -5.10 -13.83 23.03
C GLY A 324 -5.67 -15.21 23.34
N LYS A 325 -6.27 -15.40 24.52
CA LYS A 325 -7.04 -16.62 24.83
C LYS A 325 -8.34 -16.65 24.01
N THR A 326 -8.33 -17.41 22.91
CA THR A 326 -9.55 -18.04 22.35
C THR A 326 -9.15 -19.40 21.75
N PRO A 327 -9.99 -20.44 21.87
CA PRO A 327 -9.55 -21.83 21.89
C PRO A 327 -9.44 -22.37 20.47
N PHE A 328 -8.23 -22.38 19.91
CA PHE A 328 -7.91 -23.31 18.82
C PHE A 328 -7.36 -24.60 19.42
N GLY A 329 -8.24 -25.33 20.10
CA GLY A 329 -8.07 -26.73 20.43
C GLY A 329 -8.63 -27.57 19.28
N LYS A 330 -7.74 -28.35 18.65
CA LYS A 330 -8.07 -29.42 17.71
C LYS A 330 -9.29 -30.23 18.18
N ALA A 331 -10.34 -30.30 17.36
CA ALA A 331 -11.24 -31.45 17.39
C ALA A 331 -10.57 -32.58 16.59
N ALA A 332 -9.74 -33.37 17.29
CA ALA A 332 -9.32 -34.68 16.83
C ALA A 332 -10.35 -35.73 17.29
N SER A 333 -10.68 -36.62 16.35
CA SER A 333 -11.42 -37.89 16.45
C SER A 333 -11.43 -38.62 17.81
N GLY A 334 -12.58 -39.25 18.14
CA GLY A 334 -12.61 -40.49 18.92
C GLY A 334 -13.83 -40.70 19.83
N HIS A 335 -14.94 -41.23 19.28
CA HIS A 335 -15.68 -42.42 19.75
C HIS A 335 -16.93 -42.64 18.88
#